data_AF-A0A8X8AR27-F1
#
_entry.id   AF-A0A8X8AR27-F1
#
_cell.length_a   1.000
_cell.length_b   1.000
_cell.length_c   1.000
_cell.angle_alpha   90.00
_cell.angle_beta   90.00
_cell.angle_gamma   90.00
#
_symmetry.space_group_name_H-M   'P 1'
#
loop_
_entity.id
_entity.type
_entity.pdbx_description
1 polymer ?
#
loop_
_entity_poly.entity_id
_entity_poly.type
_entity_poly.pdbx_seq_one_letter_code
_entity_poly.pdbx_strand_id
1 'polypeptide(L)'
;MPEVEEADICVEYYLFNIFDSITSVKRLSLCVSFNIIPDEKDIRFKKYEPINWNSSEISVPTCLLESLETFEYAEYRGSQEERDFVSFIIKHACRLKSSTITPCTGIETYSVSESSDES
;
A
#
# COMPACT_ATOMS: atom_id res chain seq x y z
N MET A 1 15.53 13.38 -19.48
CA MET A 1 14.72 13.39 -18.24
C MET A 1 15.58 12.81 -17.14
N PRO A 2 15.68 13.42 -15.96
CA PRO A 2 16.40 12.79 -14.85
C PRO A 2 15.69 11.47 -14.52
N GLU A 3 16.43 10.36 -14.53
CA GLU A 3 15.95 9.09 -13.96
C GLU A 3 15.77 9.34 -12.46
N VAL A 4 14.51 9.35 -12.01
CA VAL A 4 14.22 9.36 -10.59
C VAL A 4 14.44 7.92 -10.11
N GLU A 5 15.60 7.65 -9.49
CA GLU A 5 15.98 6.29 -9.11
C GLU A 5 15.12 5.73 -7.96
N GLU A 6 14.56 6.62 -7.14
CA GLU A 6 13.78 6.29 -5.94
C GLU A 6 12.53 7.18 -5.84
N ALA A 7 11.39 6.55 -5.58
CA ALA A 7 10.14 7.24 -5.26
C ALA A 7 9.54 6.69 -3.96
N ASP A 8 9.37 7.59 -3.00
CA ASP A 8 8.61 7.38 -1.77
C ASP A 8 7.24 8.03 -1.93
N ILE A 9 6.18 7.23 -1.91
CA ILE A 9 4.80 7.73 -2.09
C ILE A 9 3.96 7.34 -0.89
N CYS A 10 3.48 8.35 -0.15
CA CYS A 10 2.46 8.19 0.89
C CYS A 10 1.10 8.52 0.31
N VAL A 11 0.13 7.59 0.35
CA VAL A 11 -1.17 7.78 -0.30
C VAL A 11 -2.31 7.79 0.71
N GLU A 12 -3.09 8.88 0.68
CA GLU A 12 -4.33 9.07 1.44
C GLU A 12 -5.55 8.71 0.56
N TYR A 13 -5.75 7.43 0.23
CA TYR A 13 -6.81 6.87 -0.64
C TYR A 13 -6.49 6.73 -2.14
N TYR A 14 -6.85 5.56 -2.68
CA TYR A 14 -6.75 5.11 -4.09
C TYR A 14 -5.34 4.77 -4.60
N LEU A 15 -4.88 3.55 -4.27
CA LEU A 15 -3.60 2.98 -4.73
C LEU A 15 -3.45 2.94 -6.27
N PHE A 16 -4.55 2.90 -7.02
CA PHE A 16 -4.50 2.81 -8.49
C PHE A 16 -4.04 4.11 -9.17
N ASN A 17 -4.27 5.27 -8.55
CA ASN A 17 -3.85 6.57 -9.12
C ASN A 17 -2.33 6.75 -9.10
N ILE A 18 -1.62 5.90 -8.36
CA ILE A 18 -0.16 5.91 -8.31
C ILE A 18 0.43 5.59 -9.68
N PHE A 19 -0.22 4.71 -10.46
CA PHE A 19 0.27 4.28 -11.77
C PHE A 19 0.36 5.40 -12.79
N ASP A 20 -0.50 6.40 -12.70
CA ASP A 20 -0.46 7.57 -13.58
C ASP A 20 0.70 8.53 -13.23
N SER A 21 1.20 8.46 -12.00
CA SER A 21 2.20 9.40 -11.46
C SER A 21 3.62 8.83 -11.38
N ILE A 22 3.80 7.51 -11.43
CA ILE A 22 5.15 6.90 -11.35
C ILE A 22 5.87 6.91 -12.70
N THR A 23 6.90 7.74 -12.81
CA THR A 23 7.78 7.79 -14.00
C THR A 23 9.08 7.02 -13.74
N SER A 24 9.39 6.01 -14.55
CA SER A 24 10.67 5.26 -14.60
C SER A 24 11.47 5.19 -13.29
N VAL A 25 10.96 4.45 -12.29
CA VAL A 25 11.61 4.27 -10.98
C VAL A 25 12.28 2.91 -10.86
N LYS A 26 13.48 2.87 -10.25
CA LYS A 26 14.18 1.60 -9.93
C LYS A 26 13.78 1.06 -8.56
N ARG A 27 13.51 1.97 -7.61
CA ARG A 27 13.04 1.65 -6.26
C ARG A 27 11.71 2.36 -6.01
N LEU A 28 10.69 1.61 -5.60
CA LEU A 28 9.39 2.12 -5.20
C LEU A 28 9.11 1.76 -3.75
N SER A 29 8.90 2.77 -2.91
CA SER A 29 8.49 2.60 -1.52
C SER A 29 7.11 3.21 -1.31
N LEU A 30 6.22 2.47 -0.66
CA LEU A 30 4.83 2.86 -0.44
C LEU A 30 4.47 2.75 1.03
N CYS A 31 3.72 3.74 1.52
CA CYS A 31 3.06 3.70 2.81
C CYS A 31 1.62 4.20 2.66
N VAL A 32 0.63 3.43 3.13
CA VAL A 32 -0.77 3.86 3.13
C VAL A 32 -1.18 4.17 4.56
N SER A 33 -1.07 5.45 4.90
CA SER A 33 -1.57 5.96 6.17
C SER A 33 -3.07 6.15 6.06
N PHE A 34 -3.84 5.18 6.55
CA PHE A 34 -5.23 5.44 6.92
C PHE A 34 -5.19 6.39 8.11
N ASN A 35 -5.20 7.69 7.86
CA ASN A 35 -5.55 8.67 8.87
C ASN A 35 -7.00 8.35 9.26
N ILE A 36 -7.17 7.48 10.26
CA ILE A 36 -8.41 7.36 11.01
C ILE A 36 -8.49 8.70 11.74
N ILE A 37 -8.97 9.73 11.05
CA ILE A 37 -9.43 10.93 11.72
C ILE A 37 -10.68 10.47 12.46
N PRO A 38 -10.66 10.36 13.80
CA PRO A 38 -11.83 9.92 14.57
C PRO A 38 -12.82 11.07 14.72
N ASP A 39 -12.91 11.95 13.73
CA ASP A 39 -13.82 13.08 13.71
C ASP A 39 -14.97 12.77 12.74
N GLU A 40 -15.94 12.11 13.36
CA GLU A 40 -17.36 12.33 13.17
C GLU A 40 -17.97 12.11 11.76
N LYS A 41 -18.45 10.87 11.56
CA LYS A 41 -19.75 10.56 10.92
C LYS A 41 -19.99 11.00 9.46
N ASP A 42 -19.08 10.82 8.50
CA ASP A 42 -19.53 10.50 7.12
C ASP A 42 -18.46 9.93 6.16
N ILE A 43 -17.43 9.23 6.65
CA ILE A 43 -16.71 8.32 5.75
C ILE A 43 -17.39 6.97 5.94
N ARG A 44 -18.56 6.81 5.31
CA ARG A 44 -19.04 5.48 4.91
C ARG A 44 -17.81 4.78 4.38
N PHE A 45 -17.31 3.75 5.09
CA PHE A 45 -16.29 2.85 4.59
C PHE A 45 -16.71 2.57 3.16
N LYS A 46 -16.07 3.24 2.18
CA LYS A 46 -16.35 2.96 0.78
C LYS A 46 -15.80 1.57 0.67
N LYS A 47 -16.72 0.60 0.78
CA LYS A 47 -16.42 -0.82 0.70
C LYS A 47 -15.53 -0.92 -0.52
N TYR A 48 -14.28 -1.31 -0.32
CA TYR A 48 -13.35 -1.49 -1.41
C TYR A 48 -14.08 -2.34 -2.46
N GLU A 49 -14.38 -1.71 -3.58
CA GLU A 49 -14.93 -2.42 -4.73
C GLU A 49 -13.72 -3.10 -5.34
N PRO A 50 -13.69 -4.45 -5.36
CA PRO A 50 -12.54 -5.16 -5.89
C PRO A 50 -12.32 -4.71 -7.32
N ILE A 51 -11.26 -3.95 -7.52
CA ILE A 51 -10.85 -3.54 -8.84
C ILE A 51 -10.39 -4.83 -9.52
N ASN A 52 -10.87 -5.08 -10.74
CA ASN A 52 -10.36 -6.22 -11.49
C ASN A 52 -8.96 -5.86 -11.99
N TRP A 53 -7.94 -6.20 -11.19
CA TRP A 53 -6.52 -6.02 -11.51
C TRP A 53 -6.06 -6.81 -12.75
N ASN A 54 -6.91 -7.69 -13.30
CA ASN A 54 -6.68 -8.39 -14.55
C ASN A 54 -7.58 -7.86 -15.70
N SER A 55 -8.35 -6.80 -15.47
CA SER A 55 -9.11 -6.14 -16.54
C SER A 55 -8.17 -5.32 -17.41
N SER A 56 -8.49 -5.25 -18.70
CA SER A 56 -7.79 -4.44 -19.70
C SER A 56 -7.84 -2.92 -19.43
N GLU A 57 -8.52 -2.47 -18.37
CA GLU A 57 -8.64 -1.06 -18.00
C GLU A 57 -7.43 -0.56 -17.20
N ILE A 58 -6.70 -1.46 -16.53
CA ILE A 58 -5.47 -1.09 -15.81
C ILE A 58 -4.28 -1.27 -16.74
N SER A 59 -3.78 -0.16 -17.26
CA SER A 59 -2.51 -0.16 -17.98
C SER A 59 -1.38 -0.37 -16.98
N VAL A 60 -0.64 -1.46 -17.12
CA VAL A 60 0.58 -1.69 -16.34
C VAL A 60 1.61 -0.63 -16.75
N PRO A 61 2.13 0.17 -15.81
CA PRO A 61 3.16 1.14 -16.15
C PRO A 61 4.39 0.43 -16.74
N THR A 62 4.92 0.97 -17.84
CA THR A 62 6.12 0.41 -18.48
C THR A 62 7.31 0.38 -17.53
N CYS A 63 7.40 1.34 -16.61
CA CYS A 63 8.42 1.35 -15.56
C CYS A 63 8.34 0.13 -14.63
N LEU A 64 7.14 -0.36 -14.35
CA LEU A 64 6.96 -1.56 -13.54
C LEU A 64 7.57 -2.78 -14.23
N LEU A 65 7.36 -2.87 -15.55
CA LEU A 65 7.85 -3.98 -16.36
C LEU A 65 9.36 -3.93 -16.61
N GLU A 66 9.91 -2.73 -16.81
CA GLU A 66 11.25 -2.56 -17.38
C GLU A 66 12.33 -2.12 -16.39
N SER A 67 11.95 -1.41 -15.31
CA SER A 67 12.94 -0.76 -14.43
C SER A 67 12.75 -1.03 -12.95
N LEU A 68 11.58 -1.45 -12.47
CA LEU A 68 11.38 -1.67 -11.05
C LEU A 68 12.21 -2.87 -10.55
N GLU A 69 13.21 -2.59 -9.71
CA GLU A 69 14.10 -3.60 -9.13
C GLU A 69 13.83 -3.84 -7.64
N THR A 70 13.34 -2.82 -6.91
CA THR A 70 13.05 -2.94 -5.48
C THR A 70 11.67 -2.38 -5.17
N PHE A 71 10.91 -3.12 -4.36
CA PHE A 71 9.59 -2.72 -3.89
C PHE A 71 9.52 -2.79 -2.37
N GLU A 72 9.07 -1.72 -1.73
CA GLU A 72 8.87 -1.67 -0.28
C GLU A 72 7.44 -1.21 0.01
N TYR A 73 6.75 -1.93 0.89
CA TYR A 73 5.42 -1.58 1.37
C TYR A 73 5.42 -1.52 2.89
N ALA A 74 5.34 -0.32 3.45
CA ALA A 74 5.26 -0.07 4.88
C ALA A 74 3.81 -0.04 5.38
N GLU A 75 3.64 -0.28 6.69
CA GLU A 75 2.35 -0.26 7.38
C GLU A 75 1.28 -1.19 6.78
N TYR A 76 1.68 -2.30 6.18
CA TYR A 76 0.77 -3.25 5.55
C TYR A 76 -0.23 -3.81 6.56
N ARG A 77 -1.53 -3.53 6.37
CA ARG A 77 -2.62 -4.02 7.23
C ARG A 77 -3.24 -5.32 6.72
N GLY A 78 -2.89 -5.74 5.50
CA GLY A 78 -3.38 -6.97 4.88
C GLY A 78 -4.86 -6.92 4.51
N SER A 79 -5.41 -5.73 4.28
CA SER A 79 -6.72 -5.54 3.65
C SER A 79 -6.73 -6.12 2.23
N GLN A 80 -7.93 -6.38 1.68
CA GLN A 80 -8.05 -6.95 0.34
C GLN A 80 -7.43 -6.03 -0.73
N GLU A 81 -7.60 -4.71 -0.59
CA GLU A 81 -7.00 -3.71 -1.48
C GLU A 81 -5.46 -3.81 -1.49
N GLU A 82 -4.84 -3.85 -0.31
CA GLU A 82 -3.38 -3.96 -0.20
C GLU A 82 -2.88 -5.30 -0.76
N ARG A 83 -3.59 -6.40 -0.48
CA ARG A 83 -3.25 -7.74 -1.00
C ARG A 83 -3.27 -7.75 -2.52
N ASP A 84 -4.34 -7.22 -3.11
CA ASP A 84 -4.51 -7.22 -4.56
C ASP A 84 -3.47 -6.33 -5.23
N PHE A 85 -3.20 -5.16 -4.66
CA PHE A 85 -2.19 -4.23 -5.17
C PHE A 85 -0.77 -4.84 -5.10
N VAL A 86 -0.37 -5.37 -3.95
CA VAL A 86 0.94 -6.01 -3.78
C VAL A 86 1.08 -7.20 -4.73
N SER A 87 0.04 -8.02 -4.86
CA SER A 87 0.00 -9.14 -5.81
C SER A 87 0.16 -8.67 -7.25
N PHE A 88 -0.51 -7.58 -7.64
CA PHE A 88 -0.39 -6.99 -8.97
C PHE A 88 1.04 -6.52 -9.26
N ILE A 89 1.68 -5.81 -8.32
CA ILE A 89 3.07 -5.36 -8.45
C ILE A 89 4.00 -6.55 -8.64
N ILE A 90 3.94 -7.53 -7.74
CA ILE A 90 4.82 -8.72 -7.80
C ILE A 90 4.61 -9.50 -9.09
N LYS A 91 3.36 -9.59 -9.57
CA LYS A 91 3.03 -10.31 -10.81
C LYS A 91 3.57 -9.62 -12.07
N HIS A 92 3.60 -8.30 -12.10
CA HIS A 92 3.94 -7.54 -13.31
C HIS A 92 5.34 -6.91 -13.27
N ALA A 93 6.00 -6.85 -12.11
CA ALA A 93 7.35 -6.30 -12.00
C ALA A 93 8.43 -7.31 -12.45
N CYS A 94 8.63 -7.43 -13.76
CA CYS A 94 9.52 -8.44 -14.37
C CYS A 94 10.99 -8.32 -13.96
N ARG A 95 11.43 -7.14 -13.50
CA ARG A 95 12.82 -6.87 -13.08
C ARG A 95 13.02 -6.83 -11.57
N LEU A 96 11.97 -7.15 -10.81
CA LEU A 96 12.00 -7.08 -9.35
C LEU A 96 13.03 -8.07 -8.79
N LYS A 97 13.99 -7.55 -8.03
CA LYS A 97 15.04 -8.30 -7.36
C LYS A 97 14.73 -8.48 -5.87
N SER A 98 14.08 -7.50 -5.26
CA SER A 98 13.76 -7.49 -3.84
C SER A 98 12.37 -6.92 -3.57
N SER A 99 11.64 -7.53 -2.64
CA SER A 99 10.39 -7.00 -2.11
C SER A 99 10.38 -7.07 -0.58
N THR A 100 9.96 -5.98 0.06
CA THR A 100 9.80 -5.90 1.51
C THR A 100 8.37 -5.46 1.82
N ILE A 101 7.66 -6.24 2.65
CA ILE A 101 6.32 -5.90 3.12
C ILE A 101 6.39 -5.87 4.64
N THR A 102 6.29 -4.68 5.21
CA THR A 102 6.37 -4.45 6.65
C THR A 102 4.95 -4.31 7.19
N PRO A 103 4.50 -5.21 8.09
CA PRO A 103 3.18 -5.11 8.67
C PRO A 103 3.03 -3.86 9.56
N CYS A 104 1.82 -3.33 9.64
CA CYS A 104 1.50 -2.29 10.62
C CYS A 104 1.66 -2.86 12.04
N THR A 105 2.67 -2.40 12.79
CA THR A 105 2.97 -2.87 14.16
C THR A 105 2.16 -2.15 15.25
N GLY A 106 0.94 -1.71 14.93
CA GLY A 106 0.04 -0.96 15.82
C GLY A 106 -0.60 -1.78 16.96
N ILE A 107 0.19 -2.57 17.70
CA ILE A 107 -0.19 -3.06 19.01
C ILE A 107 0.62 -2.30 20.07
N GLU A 108 0.12 -1.13 20.47
CA GLU A 108 0.19 -0.83 21.89
C GLU A 108 -0.66 -1.91 22.57
N THR A 109 0.01 -2.89 23.16
CA THR A 109 -0.63 -3.77 24.14
C THR A 109 -1.07 -2.88 25.30
N TYR A 110 -2.29 -2.34 25.25
CA TYR A 110 -2.97 -1.86 26.44
C TYR A 110 -3.16 -3.10 27.31
N SER A 111 -2.23 -3.29 28.25
CA SER A 111 -2.39 -4.22 29.35
C SER A 111 -3.67 -3.80 30.07
N VAL A 112 -4.72 -4.61 29.98
CA VAL A 112 -5.86 -4.50 30.90
C VAL A 112 -5.29 -4.79 32.28
N SER A 113 -5.02 -3.74 33.05
CA SER A 113 -4.81 -3.87 34.48
C SER A 113 -6.15 -4.27 35.09
N GLU A 114 -6.28 -5.57 35.33
CA GLU A 114 -7.35 -6.19 36.10
C GLU A 114 -7.34 -5.57 37.51
N SER A 115 -8.19 -4.57 37.75
CA SER A 115 -8.48 -4.12 39.10
C SER A 115 -9.51 -5.08 39.70
N SER A 116 -9.02 -6.06 40.45
CA SER A 116 -9.84 -6.84 41.36
C SER A 116 -10.29 -5.93 42.51
N ASP A 117 -11.47 -5.34 42.39
CA ASP A 117 -12.18 -4.79 43.54
C ASP A 117 -12.75 -5.96 44.35
N GLU A 118 -12.06 -6.28 45.46
CA GLU A 118 -12.56 -7.10 46.55
C GLU A 118 -13.46 -6.22 47.44
N SER A 119 -14.75 -6.55 47.54
CA SER A 119 -15.63 -6.19 48.66
C SER A 119 -16.87 -7.08 48.69
#